data_AF-A0A1S4E611-F1
#
_entry.id   AF-A0A1S4E611-F1
#
_cell.length_a   1.000
_cell.length_b   1.000
_cell.length_c   1.000
_cell.angle_alpha   90.00
_cell.angle_beta   90.00
_cell.angle_gamma   90.00
#
_symmetry.space_group_name_H-M   'P 1'
#
loop_
_entity.id
_entity.type
_entity.pdbx_description
1 polymer ?
#
loop_
_entity_poly.entity_id
_entity_poly.type
_entity_poly.pdbx_seq_one_letter_code
_entity_poly.pdbx_strand_id
1 'polypeptide(L)'
;RQVWASNFNSEITQFDECLRFHTILTIDTEFPGFIIQSPRDSIDEEIYKNFRFNVNQMKLIQLGITASNDFGQIGGSWEFNFSDFDFQVDSHSPSAIPFLEKNGLDFKKLKKYGIPIASFTKKFLPIIQKRDIFRWVTFHGLYDIGYLIKAMG
;
A
#
# COMPACT_ATOMS: atom_id res chain seq x y z
N ARG A 1 -10.06 5.69 -7.16
CA ARG A 1 -10.74 6.65 -6.27
C ARG A 1 -9.76 7.07 -5.19
N GLN A 2 -9.60 8.38 -4.98
CA GLN A 2 -8.67 8.91 -3.98
C GLN A 2 -9.29 8.84 -2.58
N VAL A 3 -8.67 8.10 -1.67
CA VAL A 3 -9.16 7.90 -0.30
C VAL A 3 -8.24 8.63 0.67
N TRP A 4 -8.85 9.54 1.43
CA TRP A 4 -8.26 10.41 2.44
C TRP A 4 -9.01 10.23 3.76
N ALA A 5 -8.52 10.80 4.86
CA ALA A 5 -9.17 10.69 6.16
C ALA A 5 -10.65 11.15 6.15
N SER A 6 -10.98 12.16 5.33
CA SER A 6 -12.33 12.75 5.25
C SER A 6 -13.37 11.82 4.63
N ASN A 7 -13.00 10.97 3.66
CA ASN A 7 -13.92 10.04 2.98
C ASN A 7 -13.66 8.56 3.31
N PHE A 8 -12.64 8.26 4.13
CA PHE A 8 -12.20 6.90 4.42
C PHE A 8 -13.35 5.98 4.87
N ASN A 9 -14.22 6.42 5.78
CA ASN A 9 -15.33 5.62 6.27
C ASN A 9 -16.33 5.22 5.16
N SER A 10 -16.60 6.14 4.23
CA SER A 10 -17.51 5.86 3.11
C SER A 10 -16.87 4.89 2.13
N GLU A 11 -15.62 5.15 1.74
CA GLU A 11 -14.94 4.35 0.73
C GLU A 11 -14.59 2.95 1.21
N ILE A 12 -14.21 2.77 2.48
CA ILE A 12 -13.93 1.44 3.03
C ILE A 12 -15.20 0.58 3.14
N THR A 13 -16.37 1.22 3.33
CA THR A 13 -17.67 0.54 3.30
C THR A 13 -18.02 0.10 1.87
N GLN A 14 -17.80 0.98 0.89
CA GLN A 14 -18.01 0.64 -0.53
C GLN A 14 -17.04 -0.46 -0.99
N PHE A 15 -15.81 -0.45 -0.50
CA PHE A 15 -14.85 -1.53 -0.71
C PHE A 15 -15.37 -2.86 -0.15
N ASP A 16 -15.83 -2.89 1.10
CA ASP A 16 -16.40 -4.10 1.71
C ASP A 16 -17.62 -4.65 0.94
N GLU A 17 -18.48 -3.77 0.41
CA GLU A 17 -19.61 -4.18 -0.42
C GLU A 17 -19.16 -4.71 -1.79
N CYS A 18 -18.16 -4.08 -2.42
CA CYS A 18 -17.61 -4.52 -3.69
C CYS A 18 -17.07 -5.96 -3.63
N LEU A 19 -16.38 -6.29 -2.54
CA LEU A 19 -15.79 -7.61 -2.29
C LEU A 19 -16.81 -8.75 -2.15
N ARG A 20 -18.11 -8.45 -2.10
CA ARG A 20 -19.16 -9.50 -2.18
C ARG A 20 -19.20 -10.18 -3.55
N PHE A 21 -18.78 -9.49 -4.60
CA PHE A 21 -18.86 -9.96 -5.99
C PHE A 21 -17.52 -9.89 -6.74
N HIS A 22 -16.57 -9.11 -6.24
CA HIS A 22 -15.27 -8.89 -6.88
C HIS A 22 -14.14 -9.32 -5.93
N THR A 23 -13.84 -10.62 -5.92
CA THR A 23 -12.92 -11.24 -4.95
C THR A 23 -11.48 -11.40 -5.45
N ILE A 24 -11.14 -10.78 -6.58
CA ILE A 24 -9.76 -10.71 -7.09
C ILE A 24 -9.21 -9.31 -6.81
N LEU A 25 -8.19 -9.23 -5.96
CA LEU A 25 -7.54 -7.98 -5.57
C LEU A 25 -6.20 -7.81 -6.27
N THR A 26 -6.08 -6.76 -7.09
CA THR A 26 -4.79 -6.30 -7.60
C THR A 26 -4.29 -5.18 -6.70
N ILE A 27 -3.03 -5.28 -6.24
CA ILE A 27 -2.44 -4.28 -5.34
C ILE A 27 -1.15 -3.70 -5.90
N ASP A 28 -0.88 -2.47 -5.47
CA ASP A 28 0.33 -1.71 -5.78
C ASP A 28 0.61 -0.74 -4.62
N THR A 29 1.87 -0.42 -4.34
CA THR A 29 2.24 0.46 -3.22
C THR A 29 3.26 1.52 -3.60
N GLU A 30 3.10 2.70 -2.99
CA GLU A 30 4.12 3.74 -3.04
C GLU A 30 4.81 3.83 -1.67
N PHE A 31 6.13 3.82 -1.68
CA PHE A 31 6.98 3.86 -0.50
C PHE A 31 8.31 4.59 -0.82
N PRO A 32 9.07 5.04 0.19
CA PRO A 32 10.16 6.00 -0.04
C PRO A 32 11.48 5.37 -0.54
N GLY A 33 11.38 4.38 -1.44
CA GLY A 33 12.49 3.74 -2.14
C GLY A 33 13.21 2.65 -1.32
N PHE A 34 14.53 2.55 -1.47
CA PHE A 34 15.34 1.48 -0.87
C PHE A 34 16.58 2.07 -0.18
N ILE A 35 16.79 1.72 1.09
CA ILE A 35 18.01 2.07 1.84
C ILE A 35 19.15 1.14 1.43
N ILE A 36 18.86 -0.17 1.37
CA ILE A 36 19.79 -1.19 0.90
C ILE A 36 19.23 -1.76 -0.40
N GLN A 37 20.01 -1.68 -1.48
CA GLN A 37 19.67 -2.31 -2.74
C GLN A 37 20.26 -3.72 -2.81
N SER A 38 19.50 -4.67 -3.32
CA SER A 38 19.99 -6.00 -3.63
C SER A 38 20.44 -6.04 -5.10
N PRO A 39 21.71 -6.37 -5.38
CA PRO A 39 22.16 -6.71 -6.72
C PRO A 39 21.29 -7.78 -7.39
N ARG A 40 21.21 -7.77 -8.73
CA ARG A 40 20.39 -8.74 -9.48
C ARG A 40 20.81 -10.20 -9.25
N ASP A 41 22.09 -10.42 -8.97
CA ASP A 41 22.68 -11.75 -8.79
C ASP A 41 22.76 -12.16 -7.31
N SER A 42 22.14 -11.38 -6.40
CA SER A 42 22.02 -11.75 -4.99
C SER A 42 21.20 -13.03 -4.81
N ILE A 43 21.59 -13.83 -3.82
CA ILE A 43 20.83 -15.02 -3.44
C ILE A 43 19.56 -14.63 -2.67
N ASP A 44 18.56 -15.52 -2.68
CA ASP A 44 17.24 -15.27 -2.06
C ASP A 44 17.32 -14.85 -0.58
N GLU A 45 18.24 -15.43 0.19
CA GLU A 45 18.45 -15.07 1.60
C GLU A 45 18.90 -13.61 1.78
N GLU A 46 19.79 -13.14 0.91
CA GLU A 46 20.26 -11.76 0.93
C GLU A 46 19.16 -10.80 0.46
N ILE A 47 18.44 -11.17 -0.59
CA ILE A 47 17.28 -10.41 -1.09
C ILE A 47 16.26 -10.25 0.03
N TYR A 48 15.88 -11.33 0.71
CA TYR A 48 14.92 -11.31 1.81
C TYR A 48 15.44 -10.47 2.99
N LYS A 49 16.72 -10.60 3.35
CA LYS A 49 17.32 -9.80 4.44
C LYS A 49 17.25 -8.30 4.15
N ASN A 50 17.62 -7.88 2.95
CA ASN A 50 17.59 -6.48 2.53
C ASN A 50 16.15 -5.97 2.40
N PHE A 51 15.25 -6.77 1.82
CA PHE A 51 13.82 -6.50 1.75
C PHE A 51 13.23 -6.25 3.16
N ARG A 52 13.44 -7.18 4.09
CA ARG A 52 12.93 -7.09 5.47
C ARG A 52 13.50 -5.87 6.18
N PHE A 53 14.79 -5.57 6.00
CA PHE A 53 15.40 -4.37 6.55
C PHE A 53 14.69 -3.11 6.03
N ASN A 54 14.58 -2.96 4.71
CA ASN A 54 13.94 -1.81 4.08
C ASN A 54 12.49 -1.62 4.55
N VAL A 55 11.67 -2.68 4.47
CA VAL A 55 10.25 -2.61 4.87
C VAL A 55 10.12 -2.22 6.34
N ASN A 56 10.98 -2.72 7.22
CA ASN A 56 10.95 -2.35 8.64
C ASN A 56 11.33 -0.88 8.88
N GLN A 57 12.32 -0.35 8.16
CA GLN A 57 12.83 1.00 8.39
C GLN A 57 12.00 2.12 7.76
N MET A 58 11.16 1.81 6.77
CA MET A 58 10.41 2.82 6.01
C MET A 58 8.90 2.70 6.23
N LYS A 59 8.18 3.78 5.96
CA LYS A 59 6.71 3.83 6.09
C LYS A 59 6.05 3.82 4.72
N LEU A 60 4.92 3.13 4.65
CA LEU A 60 4.07 3.10 3.46
C LEU A 60 3.45 4.47 3.21
N ILE A 61 3.39 4.91 1.95
CA ILE A 61 2.86 6.23 1.57
C ILE A 61 1.47 6.08 0.95
N GLN A 62 1.32 5.19 -0.02
CA GLN A 62 0.02 4.87 -0.63
C GLN A 62 -0.14 3.37 -0.83
N LEU A 63 -1.40 2.94 -0.85
CA LEU A 63 -1.81 1.59 -1.23
C LEU A 63 -2.93 1.70 -2.29
N GLY A 64 -2.63 1.25 -3.49
CA GLY A 64 -3.59 1.03 -4.56
C GLY A 64 -4.21 -0.36 -4.44
N ILE A 65 -5.53 -0.46 -4.52
CA ILE A 65 -6.28 -1.73 -4.59
C ILE A 65 -7.33 -1.62 -5.68
N THR A 66 -7.33 -2.56 -6.61
CA THR A 66 -8.40 -2.77 -7.59
C THR A 66 -9.07 -4.11 -7.35
N ALA A 67 -10.40 -4.09 -7.17
CA ALA A 67 -11.22 -5.29 -7.03
C ALA A 67 -11.84 -5.65 -8.38
N SER A 68 -11.70 -6.92 -8.78
CA SER A 68 -12.27 -7.47 -10.01
C SER A 68 -12.89 -8.86 -9.76
N ASN A 69 -13.69 -9.33 -10.72
CA ASN A 69 -14.21 -10.70 -10.71
C ASN A 69 -13.43 -11.61 -11.68
N ASP A 70 -13.80 -12.88 -11.73
CA ASP A 70 -13.22 -13.92 -12.58
C ASP A 70 -13.38 -13.67 -14.09
N PHE A 71 -14.34 -12.84 -14.49
CA PHE A 71 -14.51 -12.36 -15.87
C PHE A 71 -13.63 -11.15 -16.20
N GLY A 72 -12.83 -10.66 -15.25
CA GLY A 72 -11.99 -9.46 -15.42
C GLY A 72 -12.77 -8.14 -15.34
N GLN A 73 -14.03 -8.16 -14.91
CA GLN A 73 -14.80 -6.93 -14.72
C GLN A 73 -14.34 -6.24 -13.43
N ILE A 74 -14.09 -4.93 -13.53
CA ILE A 74 -13.62 -4.12 -12.40
C ILE A 74 -14.83 -3.62 -11.61
N GLY A 75 -14.89 -3.97 -10.33
CA GLY A 75 -15.89 -3.45 -9.39
C GLY A 75 -15.49 -2.10 -8.80
N GLY A 76 -14.20 -1.85 -8.64
CA GLY A 76 -13.69 -0.54 -8.23
C GLY A 76 -12.19 -0.52 -7.99
N SER A 77 -11.63 0.70 -7.95
CA SER A 77 -10.23 0.96 -7.63
C SER A 77 -10.14 2.05 -6.56
N TRP A 78 -9.36 1.79 -5.52
CA TRP A 78 -9.13 2.67 -4.38
C TRP A 78 -7.64 2.93 -4.23
N GLU A 79 -7.30 4.18 -3.92
CA GLU A 79 -5.94 4.59 -3.57
C GLU A 79 -6.00 5.20 -2.18
N PHE A 80 -5.49 4.45 -1.20
CA PHE A 80 -5.44 4.88 0.19
C PHE A 80 -4.17 5.69 0.41
N ASN A 81 -4.36 6.94 0.84
CA ASN A 81 -3.28 7.89 1.08
C ASN A 81 -2.97 7.93 2.58
N PHE A 82 -1.75 7.61 3.02
CA PHE A 82 -1.40 7.54 4.43
C PHE A 82 -0.71 8.80 4.96
N SER A 83 -0.96 9.14 6.23
CA SER A 83 -0.41 10.34 6.87
C SER A 83 0.90 10.11 7.63
N ASP A 84 1.28 8.85 7.83
CA ASP A 84 2.30 8.46 8.81
C ASP A 84 3.74 8.78 8.35
N PHE A 85 3.96 8.99 7.05
CA PHE A 85 5.25 9.34 6.48
C PHE A 85 5.51 10.85 6.51
N ASP A 86 6.66 11.23 7.08
CA ASP A 86 7.18 12.57 7.16
C ASP A 86 8.63 12.61 6.68
N PHE A 87 8.84 13.07 5.44
CA PHE A 87 10.15 13.06 4.80
C PHE A 87 11.23 13.87 5.53
N GLN A 88 10.86 14.74 6.47
CA GLN A 88 11.82 15.52 7.25
C GLN A 88 12.51 14.70 8.35
N VAL A 89 11.89 13.61 8.80
CA VAL A 89 12.33 12.83 9.96
C VAL A 89 12.39 11.33 9.70
N ASP A 90 11.61 10.83 8.74
CA ASP A 90 11.54 9.41 8.42
C ASP A 90 12.60 9.00 7.39
N SER A 91 13.07 7.76 7.52
CA SER A 91 13.99 7.16 6.57
C SER A 91 13.41 7.10 5.16
N HIS A 92 14.21 7.51 4.19
CA HIS A 92 13.90 7.42 2.77
C HIS A 92 15.20 7.33 1.96
N SER A 93 15.11 6.82 0.73
CA SER A 93 16.23 6.94 -0.21
C SER A 93 16.40 8.40 -0.68
N PRO A 94 17.63 8.87 -0.96
CA PRO A 94 17.87 10.26 -1.36
C PRO A 94 17.10 10.70 -2.62
N SER A 95 16.88 9.78 -3.55
CA SER A 95 16.18 10.05 -4.81
C SER A 95 14.66 9.89 -4.73
N ALA A 96 14.11 9.31 -3.66
CA ALA A 96 12.68 9.03 -3.57
C ALA A 96 11.82 10.30 -3.52
N ILE A 97 12.18 11.30 -2.71
CA ILE A 97 11.34 12.49 -2.53
C ILE A 97 11.17 13.26 -3.84
N PRO A 98 12.23 13.66 -4.56
CA PRO A 98 12.07 14.38 -5.83
C PRO A 98 11.36 13.54 -6.89
N PHE A 99 11.59 12.21 -6.89
CA PHE A 99 10.93 11.30 -7.83
C PHE A 99 9.43 11.23 -7.57
N LEU A 100 9.01 11.03 -6.32
CA LEU A 100 7.60 10.92 -5.95
C LEU A 100 6.85 12.25 -6.15
N GLU A 101 7.47 13.39 -5.78
CA GLU A 101 6.89 14.71 -6.06
C GLU A 101 6.71 14.95 -7.55
N LYS A 102 7.71 14.58 -8.37
CA LYS A 102 7.62 14.68 -9.84
C LYS A 102 6.49 13.83 -10.42
N ASN A 103 6.17 12.69 -9.79
CA ASN A 103 5.07 11.82 -10.18
C ASN A 103 3.72 12.21 -9.54
N GLY A 104 3.63 13.39 -8.93
CA GLY A 104 2.36 13.99 -8.49
C GLY A 104 2.03 13.78 -7.01
N LEU A 105 2.96 13.25 -6.21
CA LEU A 105 2.76 13.06 -4.79
C LEU A 105 2.96 14.37 -4.01
N ASP A 106 1.98 14.75 -3.18
CA ASP A 106 2.06 15.92 -2.30
C ASP A 106 2.22 15.46 -0.84
N PHE A 107 3.45 15.48 -0.34
CA PHE A 107 3.79 15.08 1.03
C PHE A 107 3.12 15.94 2.10
N LYS A 108 2.92 17.24 1.83
CA LYS A 108 2.23 18.13 2.80
C LYS A 108 0.76 17.77 2.89
N LYS A 109 0.13 17.44 1.76
CA LYS A 109 -1.25 16.96 1.70
C LYS A 109 -1.40 15.61 2.39
N LEU A 110 -0.48 14.67 2.14
CA LEU A 110 -0.45 13.36 2.82
C LEU A 110 -0.38 13.52 4.35
N LYS A 111 0.59 14.28 4.84
CA LYS A 111 0.74 14.51 6.29
C LYS A 111 -0.49 15.16 6.92
N LYS A 112 -1.18 16.05 6.20
CA LYS A 112 -2.32 16.82 6.73
C LYS A 112 -3.67 16.10 6.60
N TYR A 113 -3.89 15.36 5.51
CA TYR A 113 -5.20 14.82 5.14
C TYR A 113 -5.20 13.30 4.93
N GLY A 114 -4.04 12.66 4.99
CA GLY A 114 -3.89 11.21 4.87
C GLY A 114 -4.56 10.46 6.02
N ILE A 115 -4.78 9.18 5.79
CA ILE A 115 -5.37 8.23 6.72
C ILE A 115 -4.24 7.75 7.65
N PRO A 116 -4.42 7.80 8.98
CA PRO A 116 -3.49 7.11 9.88
C PRO A 116 -3.52 5.62 9.60
N ILE A 117 -2.37 4.98 9.36
CA ILE A 117 -2.30 3.57 8.94
C ILE A 117 -2.96 2.66 9.98
N ALA A 118 -2.84 2.96 11.27
CA ALA A 118 -3.53 2.24 12.34
C ALA A 118 -5.07 2.29 12.21
N SER A 119 -5.62 3.42 11.78
CA SER A 119 -7.07 3.55 11.50
C SER A 119 -7.48 2.74 10.27
N PHE A 120 -6.62 2.71 9.24
CA PHE A 120 -6.81 1.86 8.07
C PHE A 120 -6.86 0.39 8.47
N THR A 121 -5.81 -0.12 9.13
CA THR A 121 -5.68 -1.51 9.54
C THR A 121 -6.87 -1.99 10.37
N LYS A 122 -7.32 -1.17 11.34
CA LYS A 122 -8.46 -1.50 12.20
C LYS A 122 -9.75 -1.82 11.43
N LYS A 123 -9.95 -1.20 10.26
CA LYS A 123 -11.16 -1.42 9.43
C LYS A 123 -10.90 -2.39 8.29
N PHE A 124 -9.73 -2.34 7.68
CA PHE A 124 -9.36 -3.16 6.53
C PHE A 124 -9.17 -4.64 6.92
N LEU A 125 -8.48 -4.92 8.03
CA LEU A 125 -8.16 -6.29 8.43
C LEU A 125 -9.42 -7.17 8.66
N PRO A 126 -10.46 -6.71 9.39
CA PRO A 126 -11.69 -7.48 9.52
C PRO A 126 -12.42 -7.74 8.20
N ILE A 127 -12.33 -6.82 7.22
CA ILE A 127 -12.92 -7.00 5.90
C ILE A 127 -12.21 -8.15 5.18
N ILE A 128 -10.88 -8.11 5.10
CA ILE A 128 -10.10 -9.15 4.43
C ILE A 128 -10.27 -10.52 5.11
N GLN A 129 -10.40 -10.56 6.43
CA GLN A 129 -10.65 -11.81 7.17
C GLN A 129 -12.06 -12.37 6.95
N LYS A 130 -13.05 -11.49 6.74
CA LYS A 130 -14.46 -11.86 6.54
C LYS A 130 -14.76 -12.28 5.11
N ARG A 131 -14.05 -11.73 4.12
CA ARG A 131 -14.33 -11.94 2.69
C ARG A 131 -13.49 -13.09 2.14
N ASP A 132 -14.11 -13.96 1.35
CA ASP A 132 -13.42 -15.04 0.64
C ASP A 132 -12.68 -14.46 -0.59
N ILE A 133 -11.56 -13.77 -0.34
CA ILE A 133 -10.71 -13.24 -1.40
C ILE A 133 -10.11 -14.42 -2.18
N PHE A 134 -10.51 -14.58 -3.43
CA PHE A 134 -10.12 -15.69 -4.28
C PHE A 134 -8.66 -15.58 -4.74
N ARG A 135 -8.20 -14.37 -5.07
CA ARG A 135 -6.87 -14.16 -5.63
C ARG A 135 -6.33 -12.77 -5.31
N TRP A 136 -5.04 -12.73 -4.95
CA TRP A 136 -4.24 -11.51 -4.93
C TRP A 136 -3.33 -11.47 -6.16
N VAL A 137 -3.24 -10.31 -6.80
CA VAL A 137 -2.45 -10.06 -8.00
C VAL A 137 -1.49 -8.91 -7.72
N THR A 138 -0.22 -9.09 -8.07
CA THR A 138 0.83 -8.07 -7.91
C THR A 138 1.76 -8.07 -9.12
N PHE A 139 2.56 -7.01 -9.27
CA PHE A 139 3.60 -6.92 -10.29
C PHE A 139 4.91 -6.49 -9.62
N HIS A 140 5.92 -7.37 -9.60
CA HIS A 140 7.10 -7.20 -8.74
C HIS A 140 6.78 -6.98 -7.25
N GLY A 141 5.64 -7.49 -6.76
CA GLY A 141 5.07 -7.09 -5.48
C GLY A 141 5.64 -7.75 -4.23
N LEU A 142 6.93 -8.07 -4.22
CA LEU A 142 7.62 -8.45 -2.98
C LEU A 142 7.44 -7.35 -1.92
N TYR A 143 7.66 -6.09 -2.31
CA TYR A 143 7.49 -4.95 -1.43
C TYR A 143 6.02 -4.62 -1.14
N ASP A 144 5.13 -4.71 -2.14
CA ASP A 144 3.69 -4.49 -1.94
C ASP A 144 3.12 -5.41 -0.87
N ILE A 145 3.42 -6.71 -0.98
CA ILE A 145 3.00 -7.71 0.00
C ILE A 145 3.68 -7.48 1.34
N GLY A 146 4.97 -7.14 1.35
CA GLY A 146 5.72 -6.83 2.57
C GLY A 146 5.10 -5.68 3.37
N TYR A 147 4.75 -4.58 2.70
CA TYR A 147 4.09 -3.45 3.33
C TYR A 147 2.67 -3.76 3.77
N LEU A 148 1.92 -4.54 2.98
CA LEU A 148 0.58 -4.98 3.37
C LEU A 148 0.63 -5.84 4.63
N ILE A 149 1.56 -6.79 4.72
CA ILE A 149 1.78 -7.62 5.91
C ILE A 149 2.16 -6.72 7.10
N LYS A 150 3.14 -5.83 6.94
CA LYS A 150 3.56 -4.87 7.98
C LYS A 150 2.39 -4.02 8.48
N ALA A 151 1.51 -3.59 7.58
CA ALA A 151 0.34 -2.79 7.94
C ALA A 151 -0.68 -3.60 8.76
N MET A 152 -0.78 -4.91 8.55
CA MET A 152 -1.76 -5.79 9.22
C MET A 152 -1.31 -6.28 10.61
N GLY A 153 -0.03 -6.19 10.96
CA GLY A 153 0.51 -6.58 12.26
C GLY A 153 1.70 -7.53 12.16
#